data_AF-A0A927LLS1-F1
#
_entry.id   AF-A0A927LLS1-F1
#
_cell.length_a   1.000
_cell.length_b   1.000
_cell.length_c   1.000
_cell.angle_alpha   90.00
_cell.angle_beta   90.00
_cell.angle_gamma   90.00
#
_symmetry.space_group_name_H-M   'P 1'
#
loop_
_entity.id
_entity.type
_entity.pdbx_description
1 polymer ?
#
loop_
_entity_poly.entity_id
_entity_poly.type
_entity_poly.pdbx_seq_one_letter_code
_entity_poly.pdbx_strand_id
1 'polypeptide(L)'
;MIVQKTKIIIVLFSLLFLLACKTSKKVGEGEYDIAFKNYLETWKIDIKNLNDGNYTDYYLEFLNDKKKKIISDNHYLKVDKVYVYQGGKNKITFCVFSDDGNEYMSRLYKADRDFLTEPENGIIKLKQEFKLEFLGNFELNDKFIKISRNIRELSGKEFNEGDLGRLENDTIRLIENYDTKKYEYKKKWLAKTYKTDYKFVYQPNLKVTKHEADKTHNAYYLIEGTFNVERNLEEEKMLDTLEKGKYQEK
;
A
#
# COMPACT_ATOMS: atom_id res chain seq x y z
N MET A 1 -30.26 53.46 19.73
CA MET A 1 -28.85 53.02 19.52
C MET A 1 -28.65 51.53 19.24
N ILE A 2 -29.69 50.67 19.33
CA ILE A 2 -29.57 49.22 19.04
C ILE A 2 -29.77 48.92 17.54
N VAL A 3 -30.68 49.63 16.87
CA VAL A 3 -31.05 49.41 15.46
C VAL A 3 -29.90 49.70 14.45
N GLN A 4 -28.99 50.63 14.77
CA GLN A 4 -27.83 50.93 13.91
C GLN A 4 -26.75 49.85 13.95
N LYS A 5 -26.54 49.19 15.10
CA LYS A 5 -25.56 48.10 15.25
C LYS A 5 -25.98 46.86 14.45
N THR A 6 -27.28 46.56 14.39
CA THR A 6 -27.81 45.41 13.62
C THR A 6 -27.65 45.60 12.11
N LYS A 7 -27.82 46.82 11.59
CA LYS A 7 -27.61 47.12 10.16
C LYS A 7 -26.15 46.96 9.73
N ILE A 8 -25.21 47.37 10.58
CA ILE A 8 -23.76 47.24 10.30
C ILE A 8 -23.34 45.76 10.25
N ILE A 9 -23.86 44.93 11.17
CA ILE A 9 -23.55 43.49 11.19
C ILE A 9 -24.09 42.79 9.93
N ILE A 10 -25.30 43.12 9.48
CA ILE A 10 -25.89 42.54 8.27
C ILE A 10 -25.06 42.92 7.03
N VAL A 11 -24.59 44.17 6.93
CA VAL A 11 -23.73 44.64 5.83
C VAL A 11 -22.36 43.95 5.85
N LEU A 12 -21.76 43.74 7.02
CA LEU A 12 -20.51 42.99 7.17
C LEU A 12 -20.67 41.51 6.79
N PHE A 13 -21.81 40.90 7.13
CA PHE A 13 -22.11 39.51 6.78
C PHE A 13 -22.37 39.34 5.29
N SER A 14 -23.04 40.29 4.62
CA SER A 14 -23.24 40.26 3.17
C SER A 14 -21.98 40.60 2.37
N LEU A 15 -21.07 41.42 2.91
CA LEU A 15 -19.74 41.64 2.30
C LEU A 15 -18.87 40.36 2.33
N LEU A 16 -18.97 39.56 3.40
CA LEU A 16 -18.29 38.26 3.52
C LEU A 16 -18.85 37.23 2.52
N PHE A 17 -20.15 37.26 2.23
CA PHE A 17 -20.75 36.41 1.19
C PHE A 17 -20.32 36.81 -0.23
N LEU A 18 -20.10 38.09 -0.51
CA LEU A 18 -19.63 38.57 -1.82
C LEU A 18 -18.14 38.27 -2.05
N LEU A 19 -17.31 38.24 -1.00
CA LEU A 19 -15.90 37.80 -1.08
C LEU A 19 -15.74 36.27 -1.15
N ALA A 20 -16.77 35.50 -0.77
CA ALA A 20 -16.78 34.05 -0.90
C ALA A 20 -17.13 33.57 -2.32
N CYS A 21 -17.73 34.42 -3.15
CA CYS A 21 -17.87 34.18 -4.58
C CYS A 21 -16.53 34.44 -5.29
N LYS A 22 -15.62 33.47 -5.17
CA LYS A 22 -14.51 33.33 -6.12
C LYS A 22 -15.13 33.20 -7.51
N THR A 23 -14.97 34.22 -8.34
CA THR A 23 -15.05 34.08 -9.78
C THR A 23 -14.16 32.89 -10.16
N SER A 24 -14.76 31.85 -10.74
CA SER A 24 -14.01 30.76 -11.33
C SER A 24 -13.09 31.39 -12.38
N LYS A 25 -11.80 31.49 -12.05
CA LYS A 25 -10.78 31.75 -13.06
C LYS A 25 -11.07 30.75 -14.17
N LYS A 26 -11.15 31.22 -15.42
CA LYS A 26 -11.00 30.35 -16.59
C LYS A 26 -9.78 29.48 -16.30
N VAL A 27 -10.03 28.21 -16.00
CA VAL A 27 -9.00 27.23 -15.71
C VAL A 27 -8.26 27.10 -17.03
N GLY A 28 -7.09 27.72 -17.14
CA GLY A 28 -6.15 27.33 -18.18
C GLY A 28 -5.92 25.83 -18.04
N GLU A 29 -5.83 25.12 -19.16
CA GLU A 29 -5.67 23.67 -19.17
C GLU A 29 -4.59 23.26 -18.18
N GLY A 30 -4.99 22.46 -17.20
CA GLY A 30 -4.04 21.94 -16.23
C GLY A 30 -3.07 20.99 -16.91
N GLU A 31 -1.92 20.72 -16.28
CA GLU A 31 -0.98 19.71 -16.77
C GLU A 31 -1.65 18.34 -17.00
N TYR A 32 -2.69 18.02 -16.21
CA TYR A 32 -3.50 16.83 -16.37
C TYR A 32 -4.37 16.84 -17.63
N ASP A 33 -4.97 17.98 -17.99
CA ASP A 33 -5.79 18.10 -19.20
C ASP A 33 -4.92 17.92 -20.46
N ILE A 34 -3.72 18.52 -20.45
CA ILE A 34 -2.74 18.37 -21.52
C ILE A 34 -2.29 16.91 -21.63
N ALA A 35 -1.94 16.28 -20.51
CA ALA A 35 -1.51 14.88 -20.51
C ALA A 35 -2.61 13.92 -20.98
N PHE A 36 -3.86 14.16 -20.60
CA PHE A 36 -4.99 13.36 -21.05
C PHE A 36 -5.28 13.54 -22.55
N LYS A 37 -5.19 14.76 -23.08
CA LYS A 37 -5.31 15.00 -24.53
C LYS A 37 -4.22 14.27 -25.32
N ASN A 38 -2.97 14.36 -24.87
CA ASN A 38 -1.86 13.64 -25.51
C ASN A 38 -2.07 12.12 -25.46
N TYR A 39 -2.67 11.60 -24.39
CA TYR A 39 -3.08 10.20 -24.30
C TYR A 39 -4.10 9.85 -25.38
N LEU A 40 -5.20 10.61 -25.50
CA LEU A 40 -6.21 10.39 -26.54
C LEU A 40 -5.62 10.44 -27.96
N GLU A 41 -4.73 11.42 -28.23
CA GLU A 41 -4.04 11.54 -29.51
C GLU A 41 -3.16 10.32 -29.83
N THR A 42 -2.44 9.79 -28.83
CA THR A 42 -1.60 8.59 -28.97
C THR A 42 -2.43 7.38 -29.41
N TRP A 43 -3.66 7.27 -28.89
CA TRP A 43 -4.61 6.22 -29.23
C TRP A 43 -5.51 6.56 -30.42
N LYS A 44 -5.27 7.70 -31.09
CA LYS A 44 -6.04 8.19 -32.25
C LYS A 44 -7.54 8.37 -31.94
N ILE A 45 -7.86 8.75 -30.71
CA ILE A 45 -9.22 9.03 -30.26
C ILE A 45 -9.48 10.52 -30.42
N ASP A 46 -10.47 10.89 -31.24
CA ASP A 46 -10.88 12.28 -31.38
C ASP A 46 -11.78 12.68 -30.21
N ILE A 47 -11.31 13.62 -29.39
CA ILE A 47 -12.04 14.16 -28.24
C ILE A 47 -13.42 14.70 -28.61
N LYS A 48 -13.61 15.19 -29.85
CA LYS A 48 -14.89 15.72 -30.34
C LYS A 48 -15.95 14.64 -30.53
N ASN A 49 -15.53 13.38 -30.65
CA ASN A 49 -16.41 12.23 -30.82
C ASN A 49 -16.73 11.53 -29.48
N LEU A 50 -16.21 12.03 -28.36
CA LEU A 50 -16.49 11.50 -27.04
C LEU A 50 -17.80 12.07 -26.50
N ASN A 51 -18.66 11.20 -25.98
CA ASN A 51 -19.77 11.56 -25.10
C ASN A 51 -19.31 11.43 -23.64
N ASP A 52 -20.12 11.90 -22.69
CA ASP A 52 -19.78 11.92 -21.26
C ASP A 52 -19.40 10.53 -20.69
N GLY A 53 -20.04 9.46 -21.19
CA GLY A 53 -19.76 8.09 -20.77
C GLY A 53 -18.39 7.62 -21.22
N ASN A 54 -18.14 7.64 -22.53
CA ASN A 54 -16.87 7.21 -23.10
C ASN A 54 -15.71 8.12 -22.68
N TYR A 55 -15.96 9.41 -22.46
CA TYR A 55 -14.97 10.33 -21.90
C TYR A 55 -14.50 9.87 -20.51
N THR A 56 -15.45 9.49 -19.66
CA THR A 56 -15.16 9.01 -18.30
C THR A 56 -14.34 7.72 -18.34
N ASP A 57 -14.72 6.79 -19.21
CA ASP A 57 -14.00 5.52 -19.37
C ASP A 57 -12.54 5.75 -19.81
N TYR A 58 -12.32 6.54 -20.86
CA TYR A 58 -10.96 6.87 -21.31
C TYR A 58 -10.15 7.65 -20.27
N TYR A 59 -10.80 8.53 -19.49
CA TYR A 59 -10.12 9.24 -18.42
C TYR A 59 -9.68 8.27 -17.31
N LEU A 60 -10.50 7.28 -16.96
CA LEU A 60 -10.12 6.23 -16.02
C LEU A 60 -8.99 5.34 -16.55
N GLU A 61 -9.02 4.97 -17.83
CA GLU A 61 -7.93 4.23 -18.49
C GLU A 61 -6.62 5.02 -18.45
N PHE A 62 -6.66 6.32 -18.79
CA PHE A 62 -5.51 7.21 -18.69
C PHE A 62 -4.92 7.25 -17.27
N LEU A 63 -5.76 7.35 -16.24
CA LEU A 63 -5.30 7.35 -14.86
C LEU A 63 -4.66 6.01 -14.47
N ASN A 64 -5.23 4.90 -14.93
CA ASN A 64 -4.68 3.56 -14.70
C ASN A 64 -3.33 3.37 -15.40
N ASP A 65 -3.20 3.80 -16.65
CA ASP A 65 -1.94 3.71 -17.41
C ASP A 65 -0.86 4.58 -16.79
N LYS A 66 -1.22 5.79 -16.33
CA LYS A 66 -0.30 6.67 -15.60
C LYS A 66 0.16 6.00 -14.30
N LYS A 67 -0.75 5.38 -13.54
CA LYS A 67 -0.42 4.67 -12.30
C LYS A 67 0.52 3.50 -12.57
N LYS A 68 0.19 2.64 -13.54
CA LYS A 68 1.04 1.51 -13.96
C LYS A 68 2.43 1.98 -14.35
N LYS A 69 2.53 3.06 -15.15
CA LYS A 69 3.82 3.64 -15.53
C LYS A 69 4.65 4.11 -14.34
N ILE A 70 4.05 4.82 -13.38
CA ILE A 70 4.74 5.24 -12.14
C ILE A 70 5.30 4.03 -11.37
N ILE A 71 4.54 2.93 -11.34
CA ILE A 71 4.94 1.70 -10.64
C ILE A 71 6.06 0.98 -11.42
N SER A 72 5.90 0.80 -12.73
CA SER A 72 6.88 0.11 -13.59
C SER A 72 8.21 0.88 -13.71
N ASP A 73 8.16 2.22 -13.71
CA ASP A 73 9.35 3.07 -13.80
C ASP A 73 10.09 3.19 -12.44
N ASN A 74 9.52 2.66 -11.35
CA ASN A 74 10.16 2.74 -10.03
C ASN A 74 11.31 1.73 -9.90
N HIS A 75 12.54 2.21 -9.78
CA HIS A 75 13.72 1.33 -9.65
C HIS A 75 13.92 0.70 -8.27
N TYR A 76 13.19 1.14 -7.23
CA TYR A 76 13.34 0.65 -5.86
C TYR A 76 12.36 -0.48 -5.52
N LEU A 77 11.16 -0.46 -6.11
CA LEU A 77 10.15 -1.49 -5.92
C LEU A 77 10.29 -2.58 -6.98
N LYS A 78 10.44 -3.83 -6.52
CA LYS A 78 10.37 -5.01 -7.36
C LYS A 78 8.91 -5.46 -7.46
N VAL A 79 8.25 -4.97 -8.51
CA VAL A 79 6.84 -5.26 -8.80
C VAL A 79 6.65 -6.75 -9.09
N ASP A 80 5.52 -7.30 -8.63
CA ASP A 80 5.19 -8.74 -8.76
C ASP A 80 6.32 -9.65 -8.25
N LYS A 81 6.92 -9.24 -7.12
CA LYS A 81 7.89 -10.02 -6.37
C LYS A 81 7.50 -10.10 -4.90
N VAL A 82 7.98 -11.15 -4.24
CA VAL A 82 7.64 -11.44 -2.85
C VAL A 82 8.62 -10.73 -1.91
N TYR A 83 8.05 -9.96 -1.01
CA TYR A 83 8.73 -9.39 0.14
C TYR A 83 8.30 -10.12 1.41
N VAL A 84 9.22 -10.30 2.35
CA VAL A 84 8.99 -11.04 3.59
C VAL A 84 9.39 -10.19 4.79
N TYR A 85 8.51 -10.11 5.78
CA TYR A 85 8.79 -9.53 7.09
C TYR A 85 8.79 -10.62 8.17
N GLN A 86 9.90 -10.71 8.90
CA GLN A 86 10.13 -11.75 9.93
C GLN A 86 10.26 -11.21 11.36
N GLY A 87 10.18 -9.89 11.55
CA GLY A 87 10.34 -9.25 12.87
C GLY A 87 9.18 -9.45 13.83
N GLY A 88 8.06 -10.02 13.38
CA GLY A 88 6.99 -10.46 14.29
C GLY A 88 7.43 -11.68 15.10
N LYS A 89 7.16 -11.71 16.41
CA LYS A 89 7.57 -12.82 17.29
C LYS A 89 7.22 -14.19 16.72
N ASN A 90 5.96 -14.39 16.34
CA ASN A 90 5.44 -15.72 16.00
C ASN A 90 4.97 -15.86 14.55
N LYS A 91 5.06 -14.79 13.74
CA LYS A 91 4.47 -14.76 12.40
C LYS A 91 5.48 -14.28 11.36
N ILE A 92 5.43 -14.90 10.20
CA ILE A 92 6.11 -14.45 8.98
C ILE A 92 5.02 -13.83 8.09
N THR A 93 5.27 -12.61 7.61
CA THR A 93 4.34 -11.92 6.70
C THR A 93 4.93 -11.91 5.31
N PHE A 94 4.16 -12.38 4.34
CA PHE A 94 4.51 -12.38 2.92
C PHE A 94 3.67 -11.33 2.21
N CYS A 95 4.28 -10.52 1.36
CA CYS A 95 3.61 -9.45 0.63
C CYS A 95 4.07 -9.38 -0.82
N VAL A 96 3.14 -9.07 -1.73
CA VAL A 96 3.40 -8.76 -3.14
C VAL A 96 2.76 -7.42 -3.47
N PHE A 97 3.53 -6.55 -4.13
CA PHE A 97 3.09 -5.28 -4.67
C PHE A 97 2.96 -5.42 -6.18
N SER A 98 1.73 -5.36 -6.68
CA SER A 98 1.40 -5.60 -8.09
C SER A 98 1.53 -4.35 -8.96
N ASP A 99 1.62 -4.57 -10.27
CA ASP A 99 1.77 -3.51 -11.28
C ASP A 99 0.55 -2.59 -11.40
N ASP A 100 -0.63 -3.06 -11.01
CA ASP A 100 -1.87 -2.29 -10.94
C ASP A 100 -2.04 -1.50 -9.63
N GLY A 101 -1.06 -1.60 -8.73
CA GLY A 101 -0.99 -0.86 -7.47
C GLY A 101 -1.85 -1.45 -6.35
N ASN A 102 -2.07 -2.76 -6.39
CA ASN A 102 -2.66 -3.52 -5.31
C ASN A 102 -1.59 -4.23 -4.45
N GLU A 103 -1.86 -4.35 -3.15
CA GLU A 103 -1.07 -5.10 -2.19
C GLU A 103 -1.78 -6.43 -1.85
N TYR A 104 -1.03 -7.52 -1.98
CA TYR A 104 -1.47 -8.86 -1.64
C TYR A 104 -0.64 -9.39 -0.48
N MET A 105 -1.28 -9.90 0.56
CA MET A 105 -0.58 -10.25 1.78
C MET A 105 -1.21 -11.45 2.48
N SER A 106 -0.39 -12.29 3.09
CA SER A 106 -0.83 -13.32 4.03
C SER A 106 0.26 -13.60 5.06
N ARG A 107 -0.11 -14.33 6.12
CA ARG A 107 0.77 -14.59 7.28
C ARG A 107 0.76 -16.07 7.63
N LEU A 108 1.94 -16.61 7.92
CA LEU A 108 2.11 -17.94 8.51
C LEU A 108 2.66 -17.83 9.93
N TYR A 109 2.29 -18.77 10.79
CA TYR A 109 2.96 -18.92 12.07
C TYR A 109 4.34 -19.56 11.86
N LYS A 110 5.38 -19.06 12.54
CA LYS A 110 6.74 -19.61 12.45
C LYS A 110 6.82 -21.08 12.86
N ALA A 111 5.91 -21.53 13.73
CA ALA A 111 5.83 -22.91 14.20
C ALA A 111 4.99 -23.82 13.30
N ASP A 112 4.43 -23.32 12.19
CA ASP A 112 3.58 -24.08 11.29
C ASP A 112 4.42 -25.07 10.46
N ARG A 113 4.53 -26.30 10.96
CA ARG A 113 5.32 -27.36 10.35
C ARG A 113 4.68 -27.92 9.08
N ASP A 114 3.40 -27.66 8.83
CA ASP A 114 2.74 -28.18 7.64
C ASP A 114 3.11 -27.31 6.42
N PHE A 115 3.30 -26.02 6.64
CA PHE A 115 3.70 -25.08 5.59
C PHE A 115 5.20 -24.81 5.51
N LEU A 116 5.95 -24.90 6.62
CA LEU A 116 7.35 -24.49 6.69
C LEU A 116 8.30 -25.62 7.09
N THR A 117 9.50 -25.63 6.50
CA THR A 117 10.62 -26.41 7.04
C THR A 117 11.22 -25.72 8.26
N GLU A 118 11.99 -26.47 9.05
CA GLU A 118 12.97 -25.85 9.95
C GLU A 118 13.97 -25.01 9.14
N PRO A 119 14.54 -23.94 9.73
CA PRO A 119 15.66 -23.23 9.13
C PRO A 119 16.88 -24.16 8.99
N GLU A 120 17.41 -24.28 7.79
CA GLU A 120 18.65 -24.99 7.50
C GLU A 120 19.61 -24.03 6.80
N ASN A 121 20.78 -23.77 7.40
CA ASN A 121 21.75 -22.80 6.88
C ASN A 121 21.16 -21.39 6.62
N GLY A 122 20.18 -20.98 7.44
CA GLY A 122 19.50 -19.69 7.29
C GLY A 122 18.47 -19.65 6.17
N ILE A 123 18.04 -20.79 5.64
CA ILE A 123 17.03 -20.90 4.58
C ILE A 123 15.79 -21.62 5.13
N ILE A 124 14.61 -21.08 4.85
CA ILE A 124 13.30 -21.71 5.11
C ILE A 124 12.64 -22.03 3.77
N LYS A 125 12.01 -23.19 3.66
CA LYS A 125 11.25 -23.62 2.47
C LYS A 125 9.74 -23.65 2.75
N LEU A 126 8.96 -23.15 1.80
CA LEU A 126 7.52 -23.42 1.71
C LEU A 126 7.31 -24.85 1.20
N LYS A 127 6.63 -25.69 1.99
CA LYS A 127 6.38 -27.10 1.66
C LYS A 127 5.32 -27.29 0.57
N GLN A 128 4.45 -26.30 0.43
CA GLN A 128 3.37 -26.24 -0.56
C GLN A 128 3.15 -24.78 -0.97
N GLU A 129 2.40 -24.56 -2.05
CA GLU A 129 2.01 -23.22 -2.48
C GLU A 129 1.25 -22.50 -1.36
N PHE A 130 1.54 -21.21 -1.20
CA PHE A 130 0.88 -20.38 -0.21
C PHE A 130 0.16 -19.20 -0.87
N LYS A 131 -1.11 -19.00 -0.51
CA LYS A 131 -1.98 -17.99 -1.12
C LYS A 131 -1.81 -16.63 -0.43
N LEU A 132 -1.56 -15.60 -1.23
CA LEU A 132 -1.63 -14.19 -0.83
C LEU A 132 -2.90 -13.58 -1.42
N GLU A 133 -3.71 -12.99 -0.54
CA GLU A 133 -4.99 -12.39 -0.92
C GLU A 133 -4.88 -10.86 -0.94
N PHE A 134 -5.76 -10.23 -1.71
CA PHE A 134 -5.86 -8.77 -1.74
C PHE A 134 -6.11 -8.23 -0.34
N LEU A 135 -5.28 -7.28 0.09
CA LEU A 135 -5.43 -6.62 1.39
C LEU A 135 -5.65 -5.11 1.26
N GLY A 136 -5.15 -4.51 0.20
CA GLY A 136 -5.19 -3.06 0.06
C GLY A 136 -4.60 -2.55 -1.24
N ASN A 137 -4.49 -1.24 -1.32
CA ASN A 137 -3.92 -0.51 -2.44
C ASN A 137 -2.65 0.21 -2.00
N PHE A 138 -1.76 0.52 -2.93
CA PHE A 138 -0.60 1.36 -2.66
C PHE A 138 -0.38 2.42 -3.75
N GLU A 139 0.30 3.50 -3.34
CA GLU A 139 0.77 4.57 -4.21
C GLU A 139 2.27 4.76 -3.98
N LEU A 140 2.98 5.09 -5.05
CA LEU A 140 4.40 5.42 -5.01
C LEU A 140 4.62 6.91 -5.27
N ASN A 141 5.62 7.45 -4.57
CA ASN A 141 6.21 8.74 -4.89
C ASN A 141 7.72 8.64 -4.68
N ASP A 142 8.46 8.41 -5.76
CA ASP A 142 9.91 8.19 -5.75
C ASP A 142 10.30 7.06 -4.78
N LYS A 143 10.96 7.40 -3.66
CA LYS A 143 11.40 6.46 -2.62
C LYS A 143 10.34 6.20 -1.55
N PHE A 144 9.13 6.72 -1.68
CA PHE A 144 8.09 6.56 -0.68
C PHE A 144 6.96 5.69 -1.22
N ILE A 145 6.46 4.82 -0.35
CA ILE A 145 5.26 4.04 -0.58
C ILE A 145 4.21 4.41 0.46
N LYS A 146 2.98 4.63 0.02
CA LYS A 146 1.81 4.75 0.88
C LYS A 146 0.92 3.55 0.64
N ILE A 147 0.52 2.89 1.71
CA ILE A 147 -0.33 1.70 1.64
C ILE A 147 -1.64 2.04 2.36
N SER A 148 -2.77 1.59 1.81
CA SER A 148 -4.08 1.69 2.44
C SER A 148 -4.75 0.32 2.42
N ARG A 149 -5.08 -0.19 3.61
CA ARG A 149 -5.64 -1.54 3.82
C ARG A 149 -7.01 -1.46 4.46
N ASN A 150 -7.86 -2.42 4.10
CA ASN A 150 -9.10 -2.69 4.80
C ASN A 150 -8.96 -4.05 5.48
N ILE A 151 -8.90 -4.06 6.81
CA ILE A 151 -8.65 -5.27 7.59
C ILE A 151 -9.93 -5.67 8.29
N ARG A 152 -10.38 -6.90 8.02
CA ARG A 152 -11.48 -7.55 8.71
C ARG A 152 -10.95 -8.67 9.58
N GLU A 153 -11.15 -8.55 10.89
CA GLU A 153 -10.82 -9.60 11.84
C GLU A 153 -11.89 -10.70 11.84
N LEU A 154 -11.51 -11.88 12.34
CA LEU A 154 -12.44 -12.99 12.61
C LEU A 154 -13.58 -12.59 13.57
N SER A 155 -13.33 -11.61 14.44
CA SER A 155 -14.33 -11.02 15.33
C SER A 155 -15.45 -10.25 14.60
N GLY A 156 -15.32 -10.06 13.28
CA GLY A 156 -16.19 -9.23 12.46
C GLY A 156 -15.82 -7.74 12.49
N LYS A 157 -14.87 -7.34 13.34
CA LYS A 157 -14.37 -5.96 13.40
C LYS A 157 -13.65 -5.61 12.10
N GLU A 158 -14.05 -4.48 11.51
CA GLU A 158 -13.43 -3.92 10.33
C GLU A 158 -12.74 -2.59 10.68
N PHE A 159 -11.49 -2.42 10.25
CA PHE A 159 -10.78 -1.16 10.38
C PHE A 159 -9.94 -0.88 9.14
N ASN A 160 -9.55 0.38 8.99
CA ASN A 160 -8.81 0.86 7.84
C ASN A 160 -7.52 1.46 8.32
N GLU A 161 -6.44 0.96 7.75
CA GLU A 161 -5.08 1.23 8.16
C GLU A 161 -4.34 1.85 6.98
N GLY A 162 -3.53 2.86 7.27
CA GLY A 162 -2.61 3.45 6.31
C GLY A 162 -1.19 3.34 6.82
N ASP A 163 -0.27 2.93 5.96
CA ASP A 163 1.16 2.98 6.24
C ASP A 163 1.86 3.98 5.32
N LEU A 164 2.91 4.59 5.86
CA LEU A 164 3.94 5.27 5.08
C LEU A 164 5.23 4.50 5.23
N GLY A 165 5.86 4.19 4.11
CA GLY A 165 7.13 3.50 4.06
C GLY A 165 8.15 4.18 3.15
N ARG A 166 9.41 3.76 3.32
CA ARG A 166 10.52 4.07 2.43
C ARG A 166 10.94 2.83 1.67
N LEU A 167 11.20 3.01 0.38
CA LEU A 167 11.80 2.04 -0.50
C LEU A 167 13.32 2.23 -0.45
N GLU A 168 14.01 1.16 -0.12
CA GLU A 168 15.46 1.05 -0.11
C GLU A 168 15.83 -0.17 -0.96
N ASN A 169 17.09 -0.31 -1.39
CA ASN A 169 17.49 -1.43 -2.25
C ASN A 169 17.01 -2.77 -1.66
N ASP A 170 16.10 -3.44 -2.36
CA ASP A 170 15.47 -4.71 -2.00
C ASP A 170 14.69 -4.72 -0.67
N THR A 171 14.37 -3.55 -0.11
CA THR A 171 13.70 -3.42 1.19
C THR A 171 12.59 -2.38 1.16
N ILE A 172 11.48 -2.67 1.84
CA ILE A 172 10.41 -1.72 2.12
C ILE A 172 10.34 -1.57 3.64
N ARG A 173 10.64 -0.38 4.12
CA ARG A 173 10.59 -0.05 5.56
C ARG A 173 9.36 0.79 5.85
N LEU A 174 8.36 0.22 6.52
CA LEU A 174 7.21 0.96 7.01
C LEU A 174 7.62 1.70 8.28
N ILE A 175 7.48 3.03 8.26
CA ILE A 175 7.98 3.94 9.29
C ILE A 175 6.86 4.59 10.09
N GLU A 176 5.66 4.68 9.51
CA GLU A 176 4.49 5.25 10.17
C GLU A 176 3.24 4.47 9.81
N ASN A 177 2.32 4.44 10.76
CA ASN A 177 1.01 3.82 10.65
C ASN A 177 -0.09 4.73 11.22
N TYR A 178 -1.27 4.74 10.61
CA TYR A 178 -2.39 5.59 11.05
C TYR A 178 -3.74 5.07 10.56
N ASP A 179 -4.82 5.41 11.28
CA ASP A 179 -6.18 5.09 10.83
C ASP A 179 -6.59 5.95 9.62
N THR A 180 -7.09 5.29 8.59
CA THR A 180 -7.60 5.92 7.36
C THR A 180 -9.12 5.83 7.26
N LYS A 181 -9.68 6.58 6.30
CA LYS A 181 -11.02 6.29 5.79
C LYS A 181 -10.96 5.06 4.88
N LYS A 182 -12.10 4.37 4.73
CA LYS A 182 -12.17 3.13 3.95
C LYS A 182 -11.68 3.35 2.51
N TYR A 183 -10.68 2.57 2.10
CA TYR A 183 -10.00 2.63 0.80
C TYR A 183 -9.41 4.01 0.42
N GLU A 184 -9.12 4.87 1.40
CA GLU A 184 -8.43 6.14 1.15
C GLU A 184 -7.02 6.11 1.75
N TYR A 185 -6.09 6.85 1.15
CA TYR A 185 -4.78 7.16 1.76
C TYR A 185 -4.87 8.31 2.77
N LYS A 186 -6.06 8.90 2.93
CA LYS A 186 -6.28 10.05 3.80
C LYS A 186 -6.48 9.61 5.24
N LYS A 187 -5.55 10.05 6.08
CA LYS A 187 -5.65 9.96 7.53
C LYS A 187 -6.96 10.56 8.04
N LYS A 188 -7.65 9.87 8.96
CA LYS A 188 -8.83 10.43 9.63
C LYS A 188 -8.44 11.67 10.43
N TRP A 189 -9.31 12.69 10.39
CA TRP A 189 -9.12 13.90 11.19
C TRP A 189 -9.08 13.49 12.67
N LEU A 190 -7.97 13.80 13.36
CA LEU A 190 -7.64 13.38 14.74
C LEU A 190 -7.10 11.95 14.95
N ALA A 191 -6.90 11.14 13.91
CA ALA A 191 -6.20 9.87 14.09
C ALA A 191 -4.78 10.12 14.61
N LYS A 192 -4.28 9.23 15.48
CA LYS A 192 -2.87 9.25 15.88
C LYS A 192 -2.02 8.63 14.76
N THR A 193 -0.79 9.10 14.64
CA THR A 193 0.24 8.42 13.84
C THR A 193 1.15 7.69 14.80
N TYR A 194 1.41 6.42 14.52
CA TYR A 194 2.30 5.57 15.27
C TYR A 194 3.57 5.35 14.46
N LYS A 195 4.73 5.45 15.10
CA LYS A 195 5.99 5.06 14.45
C LYS A 195 6.07 3.53 14.40
N THR A 196 6.49 3.01 13.26
CA THR A 196 6.69 1.58 13.02
C THR A 196 8.10 1.32 12.50
N ASP A 197 8.50 0.05 12.49
CA ASP A 197 9.77 -0.38 11.92
C ASP A 197 9.62 -1.73 11.21
N TYR A 198 8.54 -1.86 10.43
CA TYR A 198 8.29 -3.10 9.70
C TYR A 198 9.18 -3.13 8.47
N LYS A 199 10.13 -4.07 8.45
CA LYS A 199 11.11 -4.22 7.38
C LYS A 199 10.76 -5.42 6.51
N PHE A 200 10.22 -5.16 5.34
CA PHE A 200 9.92 -6.16 4.34
C PHE A 200 11.11 -6.30 3.39
N VAL A 201 11.68 -7.50 3.29
CA VAL A 201 12.87 -7.76 2.46
C VAL A 201 12.49 -8.62 1.27
N TYR A 202 12.90 -8.21 0.07
CA TYR A 202 12.70 -8.98 -1.16
C TYR A 202 13.42 -10.33 -1.07
N GLN A 203 12.72 -11.40 -1.45
CA GLN A 203 13.25 -12.77 -1.44
C GLN A 203 13.29 -13.33 -2.87
N PRO A 204 14.48 -13.37 -3.52
CA PRO A 204 14.59 -13.77 -4.92
C PRO A 204 14.25 -15.24 -5.21
N ASN A 205 14.35 -16.09 -4.20
CA ASN A 205 14.10 -17.53 -4.33
C ASN A 205 12.62 -17.90 -4.10
N LEU A 206 11.76 -16.92 -3.81
CA LEU A 206 10.31 -17.08 -3.83
C LEU A 206 9.78 -16.75 -5.23
N LYS A 207 9.18 -17.76 -5.85
CA LYS A 207 8.44 -17.60 -7.09
C LYS A 207 7.02 -17.17 -6.77
N VAL A 208 6.40 -16.50 -7.73
CA VAL A 208 5.08 -15.92 -7.58
C VAL A 208 4.30 -16.06 -8.88
N THR A 209 3.08 -16.57 -8.78
CA THR A 209 2.16 -16.76 -9.90
C THR A 209 0.87 -16.01 -9.60
N LYS A 210 0.48 -15.08 -10.48
CA LYS A 210 -0.79 -14.35 -10.40
C LYS A 210 -1.91 -15.23 -10.95
N HIS A 211 -3.02 -15.27 -10.23
CA HIS A 211 -4.27 -15.88 -10.67
C HIS A 211 -5.37 -14.84 -10.63
N GLU A 212 -6.07 -14.69 -11.75
CA GLU A 212 -7.33 -13.95 -11.76
C GLU A 212 -8.37 -14.78 -11.00
N ALA A 213 -9.15 -14.11 -10.16
CA ALA A 213 -10.27 -14.77 -9.52
C ALA A 213 -11.54 -14.53 -10.34
N ASP A 214 -12.41 -15.53 -10.42
CA ASP A 214 -13.68 -15.39 -11.14
C ASP A 214 -14.51 -14.22 -10.60
N LYS A 215 -15.41 -13.71 -11.46
CA LYS A 215 -16.37 -12.57 -11.44
C LYS A 215 -16.72 -11.82 -10.13
N THR A 216 -16.32 -12.26 -8.95
CA THR A 216 -16.65 -11.72 -7.62
C THR A 216 -15.44 -11.49 -6.70
N HIS A 217 -14.21 -11.88 -7.09
CA HIS A 217 -13.04 -11.78 -6.22
C HIS A 217 -11.91 -10.98 -6.89
N ASN A 218 -11.11 -10.30 -6.07
CA ASN A 218 -9.83 -9.75 -6.52
C ASN A 218 -8.89 -10.90 -6.89
N ALA A 219 -7.94 -10.66 -7.81
CA ALA A 219 -6.86 -11.59 -8.10
C ALA A 219 -6.18 -12.10 -6.82
N TYR A 220 -5.43 -13.19 -6.91
CA TYR A 220 -4.60 -13.66 -5.82
C TYR A 220 -3.25 -14.13 -6.36
N TYR A 221 -2.28 -14.26 -5.47
CA TYR A 221 -0.97 -14.78 -5.81
C TYR A 221 -0.71 -16.08 -5.08
N LEU A 222 -0.15 -17.05 -5.78
CA LEU A 222 0.45 -18.23 -5.17
C LEU A 222 1.96 -18.03 -5.12
N ILE A 223 2.55 -18.32 -3.96
CA ILE A 223 3.99 -18.27 -3.78
C ILE A 223 4.54 -19.66 -3.44
N GLU A 224 5.73 -19.95 -3.94
CA GLU A 224 6.46 -21.19 -3.67
C GLU A 224 7.97 -20.95 -3.65
N GLY A 225 8.72 -21.87 -3.05
CA GLY A 225 10.18 -21.84 -3.05
C GLY A 225 10.77 -21.63 -1.66
N THR A 226 11.89 -20.91 -1.60
CA THR A 226 12.67 -20.71 -0.38
C THR A 226 12.92 -19.24 -0.12
N PHE A 227 13.15 -18.90 1.15
CA PHE A 227 13.50 -17.56 1.56
C PHE A 227 14.54 -17.60 2.68
N ASN A 228 15.33 -16.55 2.75
CA ASN A 228 16.35 -16.42 3.77
C ASN A 228 15.72 -15.94 5.07
N VAL A 229 16.18 -16.51 6.19
CA VAL A 229 15.93 -15.95 7.52
C VAL A 229 16.57 -14.57 7.56
N GLU A 230 15.75 -13.55 7.81
CA GLU A 230 16.27 -12.24 8.11
C GLU A 230 16.90 -12.32 9.50
N ARG A 231 18.21 -12.05 9.59
CA ARG A 231 18.91 -11.95 10.88
C ARG A 231 18.38 -10.74 11.66
N ASN A 232 17.20 -10.86 12.25
CA ASN A 232 16.91 -10.40 13.59
C ASN A 232 15.51 -10.78 14.10
N LEU A 233 15.51 -11.51 15.22
CA LEU A 233 14.73 -11.35 16.46
C LEU A 233 14.51 -12.75 17.06
N GLU A 234 15.16 -13.05 18.19
CA GLU A 234 15.20 -14.34 18.92
C GLU A 234 16.39 -15.28 18.63
N GLU A 235 16.99 -15.29 17.43
CA GLU A 235 18.24 -16.06 17.20
C GLU A 235 19.41 -15.58 18.08
N GLU A 236 19.56 -14.26 18.32
CA GLU A 236 20.54 -13.76 19.31
C GLU A 236 20.14 -14.09 20.76
N LYS A 237 18.84 -14.18 21.09
CA LYS A 237 18.40 -14.53 22.46
C LYS A 237 18.52 -16.03 22.75
N MET A 238 18.34 -16.90 21.76
CA MET A 238 18.56 -18.35 21.90
C MET A 238 20.05 -18.70 21.89
N LEU A 239 20.89 -18.04 21.09
CA LEU A 239 22.34 -18.18 21.19
C LEU A 239 22.85 -17.73 22.58
N ASP A 240 22.36 -16.61 23.11
CA ASP A 240 22.66 -16.11 24.47
C ASP A 240 22.15 -17.03 25.60
N THR A 241 21.07 -17.81 25.37
CA THR A 241 20.54 -18.79 26.35
C THR A 241 21.33 -20.11 26.32
N LEU A 242 21.76 -20.56 25.14
CA LEU A 242 22.53 -21.80 24.96
C LEU A 242 24.00 -21.66 25.38
N GLU A 243 24.58 -20.46 25.29
CA GLU A 243 25.91 -20.20 25.87
C GLU A 243 25.87 -20.15 27.40
N LYS A 244 24.86 -19.50 28.01
CA LYS A 244 24.68 -19.46 29.48
C LYS A 244 24.43 -20.83 30.11
N GLY A 245 23.75 -21.74 29.40
CA GLY A 245 23.54 -23.12 29.86
C GLY A 245 24.81 -23.97 29.88
N LYS A 246 25.81 -23.68 29.03
CA LYS A 246 27.08 -24.43 28.97
C LYS A 246 28.08 -24.11 30.09
N TYR A 247 27.90 -23.01 30.81
CA TYR A 247 28.76 -22.58 31.92
C TYR A 247 28.15 -22.82 33.31
N GLN A 248 26.96 -23.42 33.41
CA GLN A 248 26.32 -23.76 34.68
C GLN A 248 26.31 -25.27 35.01
N GLU A 249 26.81 -26.13 34.12
CA GLU A 249 26.94 -27.59 34.35
C GLU A 249 28.40 -28.10 34.48
N LYS A 250 29.37 -27.23 34.80
CA LYS A 250 30.72 -27.66 35.20
C LYS A 250 31.29 -26.82 36.33
#